data_AF-A0A661P0K2-F1
#
_entry.id   AF-A0A661P0K2-F1
#
_cell.length_a   1.000
_cell.length_b   1.000
_cell.length_c   1.000
_cell.angle_alpha   90.00
_cell.angle_beta   90.00
_cell.angle_gamma   90.00
#
_symmetry.space_group_name_H-M   'P 1'
#
loop_
_entity.id
_entity.type
_entity.pdbx_description
1 polymer ?
#
loop_
_entity_poly.entity_id
_entity_poly.type
_entity_poly.pdbx_seq_one_letter_code
_entity_poly.pdbx_strand_id
1 'polypeptide(L)' 'GTWSPSLAILSLWIAMKVYPEKFKDVNFIEYSNSFYQKIFGVSYTKVVANE' A
#
# COMPACT_ATOMS: atom_id res chain seq x y z
N GLY A 1 -18.79 -3.58 10.30
CA GLY A 1 -17.86 -2.78 9.47
C GLY A 1 -16.51 -3.44 9.52
N THR A 2 -16.05 -4.00 8.41
CA THR A 2 -14.79 -4.75 8.35
C THR A 2 -13.63 -3.79 8.16
N TRP A 3 -12.96 -3.46 9.26
CA TRP A 3 -11.63 -2.86 9.21
C TRP A 3 -10.65 -3.88 8.65
N SER A 4 -9.92 -3.50 7.61
CA SER A 4 -8.78 -4.26 7.07
C SER A 4 -7.52 -3.42 7.14
N PRO A 5 -6.36 -3.98 7.54
CA PRO A 5 -5.08 -3.29 7.43
C PRO A 5 -4.77 -2.78 6.01
N SER A 6 -5.37 -3.36 4.98
CA SER A 6 -5.27 -2.89 3.58
C SER A 6 -5.77 -1.46 3.39
N LEU A 7 -6.65 -0.95 4.27
CA LEU A 7 -7.09 0.45 4.25
C LEU A 7 -5.91 1.41 4.37
N ALA A 8 -4.86 1.07 5.12
CA ALA A 8 -3.67 1.91 5.23
C ALA A 8 -2.96 2.09 3.88
N ILE A 9 -2.86 1.02 3.09
CA ILE A 9 -2.25 1.07 1.75
C ILE A 9 -3.13 1.86 0.79
N LEU A 10 -4.45 1.69 0.85
CA LEU A 10 -5.39 2.52 0.07
C LEU A 10 -5.27 4.01 0.43
N SER A 11 -5.25 4.35 1.72
CA SER A 11 -5.10 5.73 2.18
C SER A 11 -3.77 6.34 1.73
N LEU A 12 -2.67 5.58 1.77
CA LEU A 12 -1.37 6.04 1.25
C LEU A 12 -1.44 6.32 -0.25
N TRP A 13 -2.04 5.41 -1.03
CA TRP A 13 -2.20 5.60 -2.47
C TRP A 13 -2.97 6.89 -2.79
N ILE A 14 -4.09 7.13 -2.09
CA ILE A 14 -4.87 8.36 -2.23
C ILE A 14 -4.02 9.58 -1.85
N ALA A 15 -3.30 9.54 -0.72
CA ALA A 15 -2.47 10.64 -0.27
C ALA A 15 -1.37 11.00 -1.27
N MET A 16 -0.72 10.01 -1.89
CA MET A 16 0.28 10.22 -2.94
C MET A 16 -0.32 10.87 -4.20
N LYS A 17 -1.57 10.57 -4.54
CA LYS A 17 -2.28 11.20 -5.67
C LYS A 17 -2.71 12.62 -5.39
N VAL A 18 -3.18 12.91 -4.17
CA VAL A 18 -3.70 14.22 -3.78
C VAL A 18 -2.56 15.20 -3.43
N TYR A 19 -1.46 14.69 -2.85
CA TYR A 19 -0.34 15.51 -2.37
C TYR A 19 1.02 15.02 -2.93
N PRO A 20 1.21 14.96 -4.25
CA PRO A 20 2.39 14.32 -4.86
C PRO A 20 3.72 14.92 -4.37
N GLU A 21 3.81 16.25 -4.22
CA GLU A 21 5.01 16.94 -3.72
C GLU A 21 5.43 16.51 -2.31
N LYS A 22 4.47 16.10 -1.47
CA LYS A 22 4.71 15.67 -0.09
C LYS A 22 5.16 14.22 0.02
N PHE A 23 4.87 13.41 -1.01
CA PHE A 23 5.17 11.98 -1.03
C PHE A 23 6.08 11.57 -2.19
N LYS A 24 6.78 12.52 -2.82
CA LYS A 24 7.66 12.27 -3.96
C LYS A 24 8.78 11.28 -3.68
N ASP A 25 9.23 11.20 -2.43
CA ASP A 25 10.30 10.31 -1.99
C ASP A 25 9.79 8.93 -1.54
N VAL A 26 8.47 8.69 -1.62
CA VAL A 26 7.86 7.43 -1.22
C VAL A 26 7.72 6.50 -2.42
N ASN A 27 8.38 5.34 -2.35
CA ASN A 27 8.13 4.25 -3.29
C ASN A 27 6.91 3.43 -2.82
N PHE A 28 5.76 3.67 -3.44
CA PHE A 28 4.50 3.02 -3.07
C PHE A 28 4.58 1.49 -3.10
N ILE A 29 5.21 0.92 -4.12
CA ILE A 29 5.28 -0.53 -4.32
C ILE A 29 6.17 -1.18 -3.27
N GLU A 30 7.34 -0.59 -3.01
CA GLU A 30 8.28 -1.08 -2.00
C GLU A 30 7.65 -1.05 -0.60
N TYR A 31 7.02 0.07 -0.24
CA TYR A 31 6.32 0.21 1.02
C TYR A 31 5.16 -0.80 1.16
N SER A 32 4.32 -0.91 0.13
CA SER A 32 3.17 -1.81 0.15
C SER A 32 3.58 -3.28 0.23
N ASN A 33 4.63 -3.68 -0.49
CA ASN A 33 5.19 -5.03 -0.39
C ASN A 33 5.69 -5.34 1.03
N SER A 34 6.44 -4.41 1.63
CA SER A 34 6.96 -4.57 2.99
C SER A 34 5.83 -4.64 4.02
N PHE A 35 4.82 -3.79 3.88
CA PHE A 35 3.64 -3.78 4.76
C PHE A 35 2.85 -5.09 4.65
N TYR A 36 2.50 -5.51 3.42
CA TYR A 36 1.75 -6.74 3.20
C TYR A 36 2.52 -7.97 3.67
N GLN A 37 3.85 -8.01 3.46
CA GLN A 37 4.67 -9.11 3.93
C GLN A 37 4.65 -9.20 5.46
N LYS A 38 4.69 -8.06 6.16
CA LYS A 38 4.67 -8.00 7.63
C LYS A 38 3.32 -8.40 8.23
N ILE A 39 2.22 -8.01 7.60
CA ILE A 39 0.87 -8.20 8.17
C ILE A 39 0.21 -9.50 7.70
N PHE A 40 0.41 -9.88 6.43
CA PHE A 40 -0.29 -10.99 5.78
C PHE A 40 0.65 -12.12 5.32
N GLY A 41 1.97 -11.93 5.41
CA GLY A 41 2.95 -12.94 4.97
C GLY A 41 3.08 -13.10 3.44
N VAL A 42 2.47 -12.21 2.66
CA VAL A 42 2.51 -12.19 1.19
C VAL A 42 2.92 -10.80 0.69
N SER A 43 3.50 -10.68 -0.51
CA SER A 43 3.77 -9.36 -1.09
C SER A 43 2.50 -8.73 -1.67
N TYR A 44 2.39 -7.41 -1.59
CA TYR A 44 1.29 -6.66 -2.19
C TYR A 44 1.17 -6.93 -3.70
N THR A 45 2.30 -6.92 -4.42
CA THR A 45 2.32 -7.21 -5.86
C THR A 45 1.78 -8.59 -6.21
N LYS A 46 2.02 -9.60 -5.37
CA LYS A 46 1.47 -10.95 -5.57
C LYS A 46 -0.04 -10.98 -5.38
N VAL A 47 -0.57 -10.19 -4.45
CA VAL A 47 -2.02 -10.10 -4.25
C VAL A 47 -2.67 -9.46 -5.47
N VAL A 48 -2.22 -8.26 -5.87
CA VAL A 48 -2.87 -7.52 -6.96
C VAL A 48 -2.60 -8.06 -8.36
N ALA A 49 -1.58 -8.89 -8.56
CA ALA A 49 -1.32 -9.55 -9.84
C ALA A 49 -2.15 -10.84 -10.05
N ASN A 50 -2.78 -11.36 -8.98
CA ASN A 50 -3.68 -12.50 -9.03
C ASN A 50 -5.16 -12.11 -8.93
N GLU A 51 -5.44 -10.80 -9.02
CA GLU A 51 -6.77 -10.20 -9.19
C GLU A 51 -6.95 -9.74 -10.64
#